data_AF-A0A535CZX5-F1
#
_entry.id   AF-A0A535CZX5-F1
#
_cell.length_a   1.000
_cell.length_b   1.000
_cell.length_c   1.000
_cell.angle_alpha   90.00
_cell.angle_beta   90.00
_cell.angle_gamma   90.00
#
_symmetry.space_group_name_H-M   'P 1'
#
loop_
_entity.id
_entity.type
_entity.pdbx_description
1 polymer ?
#
loop_
_entity_poly.entity_id
_entity_poly.type
_entity_poly.pdbx_seq_one_letter_code
_entity_poly.pdbx_strand_id
1 'polypeptide(L)'
;RVVPVQPWDPISISEKGLSYRGDLWLQTAGGSLTVVNVVSPDDYMRGVLPGEMLPFWEIEALRAQAVTARTYAAWKQSSASEREWDVRDDVSDQCYGGHSAETERTNTAVGSTAGQFLFYDGEPIRAMFSSANGGATENPGCVFNAIRVGDTWGCAEGWSYLSSVPDPAELAAYDKRGANPYAELWAEHFSGGEIRAQILVDYGVDIGQFLSMAFNESAGGRPISVIVRGNRRSVDLHGDQFLRRTLGLASTMVRTAPF
;
A
#
# COMPACT_ATOMS: atom_id res chain seq x y z
N ARG A 1 15.82 17.71 21.60
CA ARG A 1 15.47 18.25 20.26
C ARG A 1 16.75 18.80 19.66
N VAL A 2 17.08 18.39 18.44
CA VAL A 2 18.19 18.90 17.64
C VAL A 2 17.54 19.79 16.58
N VAL A 3 17.96 21.05 16.54
CA VAL A 3 17.44 22.08 15.63
C VAL A 3 18.62 22.55 14.79
N PRO A 4 18.46 22.73 13.48
CA PRO A 4 19.56 23.22 12.65
C PRO A 4 19.88 24.68 13.01
N VAL A 5 21.14 25.08 12.81
CA VAL A 5 21.58 26.46 13.11
C VAL A 5 20.86 27.47 12.23
N GLN A 6 20.73 27.16 10.93
CA GLN A 6 19.81 27.85 10.04
C GLN A 6 18.58 26.97 9.80
N PRO A 7 17.36 27.52 9.80
CA PRO A 7 16.14 26.73 9.62
C PRO A 7 16.06 25.93 8.31
N TRP A 8 16.86 26.30 7.29
CA TRP A 8 16.90 25.61 6.00
C TRP A 8 18.01 24.56 5.89
N ASP A 9 18.94 24.49 6.85
CA ASP A 9 20.05 23.54 6.79
C ASP A 9 19.53 22.14 7.16
N PRO A 10 19.80 21.12 6.34
CA PRO A 10 19.38 19.77 6.67
C PRO A 10 20.26 19.15 7.77
N ILE A 11 19.69 18.29 8.60
CA ILE A 11 20.40 17.51 9.62
C ILE A 11 20.74 16.13 9.06
N SER A 12 22.02 15.78 9.03
CA SER A 12 22.48 14.47 8.56
C SER A 12 22.46 13.41 9.66
N ILE A 13 22.00 12.20 9.33
CA ILE A 13 22.10 11.00 10.17
C ILE A 13 23.01 10.00 9.46
N SER A 14 24.23 9.84 9.98
CA SER A 14 25.28 9.01 9.40
C SER A 14 24.87 7.54 9.21
N GLU A 15 24.16 6.99 10.18
CA GLU A 15 23.73 5.60 10.23
C GLU A 15 22.74 5.26 9.11
N LYS A 16 21.99 6.25 8.62
CA LYS A 16 21.12 6.11 7.46
C LYS A 16 21.78 6.58 6.16
N GLY A 17 22.85 7.36 6.23
CA GLY A 17 23.44 8.02 5.06
C GLY A 17 22.50 9.04 4.40
N LEU A 18 21.56 9.59 5.18
CA LEU A 18 20.53 10.52 4.71
C LEU A 18 20.55 11.81 5.53
N SER A 19 20.04 12.88 4.93
CA SER A 19 19.81 14.17 5.60
C SER A 19 18.33 14.56 5.56
N TYR A 20 17.91 15.35 6.54
CA TYR A 20 16.50 15.64 6.81
C TYR A 20 16.27 17.12 7.01
N ARG A 21 15.16 17.65 6.49
CA ARG A 21 14.69 19.02 6.80
C ARG A 21 14.07 19.07 8.19
N GLY A 22 13.92 20.29 8.72
CA GLY A 22 13.27 20.51 10.02
C GLY A 22 14.14 20.06 11.18
N ASP A 23 13.50 19.60 12.24
CA ASP A 23 14.15 19.25 13.49
C ASP A 23 14.20 17.73 13.69
N LEU A 24 15.10 17.29 14.57
CA LEU A 24 15.06 15.94 15.11
C LEU A 24 14.66 15.96 16.58
N TRP A 25 13.75 15.09 16.95
CA TRP A 25 13.46 14.77 18.33
C TRP A 25 13.96 13.37 18.65
N LEU A 26 14.64 13.25 19.79
CA LEU A 26 15.34 12.05 20.21
C LEU A 26 14.73 11.60 21.52
N GLN A 27 14.35 10.32 21.58
CA GLN A 27 13.81 9.71 22.77
C GLN A 27 14.53 8.40 23.03
N THR A 28 14.90 8.16 24.30
CA THR A 28 15.45 6.88 24.73
C THR A 28 14.47 6.18 25.65
N ALA A 29 14.11 4.95 25.33
CA ALA A 29 13.21 4.13 26.14
C ALA A 29 13.65 2.66 26.06
N GLY A 30 13.77 1.99 27.21
CA GLY A 30 14.10 0.55 27.26
C GLY A 30 15.43 0.16 26.59
N GLY A 31 16.41 1.08 26.53
CA GLY A 31 17.69 0.85 25.86
C GLY A 31 17.66 1.05 24.34
N SER A 32 16.53 1.47 23.77
CA SER A 32 16.38 1.85 22.36
C SER A 32 16.36 3.36 22.19
N LEU A 33 16.91 3.85 21.07
CA LEU A 33 16.84 5.24 20.64
C LEU A 33 15.81 5.38 19.51
N THR A 34 14.80 6.19 19.72
CA THR A 34 13.86 6.62 18.68
C THR A 34 14.23 8.02 18.21
N VAL A 35 14.35 8.16 16.90
CA VAL A 35 14.61 9.45 16.24
C VAL A 35 13.37 9.81 15.43
N VAL A 36 12.73 10.92 15.79
CA VAL A 36 11.55 11.46 15.12
C VAL A 36 11.95 12.71 14.35
N ASN A 37 11.73 12.73 13.04
CA ASN A 37 11.92 13.94 12.26
C ASN A 37 10.65 14.81 12.35
N VAL A 38 10.78 16.00 12.95
CA VAL A 38 9.71 16.97 13.11
C VAL A 38 9.81 17.97 11.96
N VAL A 39 8.87 17.92 11.04
CA VAL A 39 8.95 18.58 9.74
C VAL A 39 7.58 19.08 9.29
N SER A 40 7.55 20.12 8.45
CA SER A 40 6.29 20.60 7.89
C SER A 40 5.69 19.56 6.93
N PRO A 41 4.35 19.50 6.73
CA PRO A 41 3.76 18.56 5.79
C PRO A 41 4.31 18.68 4.37
N ASP A 42 4.63 19.90 3.91
CA ASP A 42 5.19 20.10 2.58
C ASP A 42 6.66 19.68 2.49
N ASP A 43 7.48 19.95 3.50
CA ASP A 43 8.87 19.48 3.54
C ASP A 43 8.94 17.95 3.66
N TYR A 44 8.04 17.35 4.42
CA TYR A 44 7.88 15.90 4.49
C TYR A 44 7.58 15.32 3.10
N MET A 45 6.61 15.92 2.38
CA MET A 45 6.25 15.49 1.03
C MET A 45 7.38 15.60 0.01
N ARG A 46 8.31 16.56 0.17
CA ARG A 46 9.51 16.62 -0.69
C ARG A 46 10.39 15.38 -0.56
N GLY A 47 10.48 14.80 0.63
CA GLY A 47 11.22 13.56 0.86
C GLY A 47 10.43 12.27 0.59
N VAL A 48 9.10 12.33 0.55
CA VAL A 48 8.22 11.18 0.25
C VAL A 48 8.02 10.98 -1.24
N LEU A 49 7.68 12.04 -1.98
CA LEU A 49 7.21 11.92 -3.36
C LEU A 49 8.19 11.18 -4.29
N PRO A 50 9.51 11.37 -4.22
CA PRO A 50 10.47 10.63 -5.04
C PRO A 50 10.54 9.12 -4.73
N GLY A 51 10.20 8.73 -3.50
CA GLY A 51 10.17 7.33 -3.07
C GLY A 51 8.90 6.58 -3.50
N GLU A 52 7.80 7.31 -3.71
CA GLU A 52 6.50 6.75 -4.12
C GLU A 52 6.23 6.84 -5.62
N MET A 53 6.79 7.85 -6.30
CA MET A 53 6.61 8.06 -7.73
C MET A 53 7.90 8.43 -8.42
N LEU A 54 8.08 7.87 -9.61
CA LEU A 54 9.21 8.17 -10.47
C LEU A 54 9.18 9.66 -10.89
N PRO A 55 10.25 10.43 -10.61
CA PRO A 55 10.25 11.88 -10.81
C PRO A 55 9.95 12.35 -12.24
N PHE A 56 10.15 11.50 -13.25
CA PHE A 56 9.93 11.82 -14.66
C PHE A 56 8.51 11.59 -15.15
N TRP A 57 7.60 11.09 -14.30
CA TRP A 57 6.18 10.95 -14.65
C TRP A 57 5.49 12.29 -14.89
N GLU A 58 4.29 12.23 -15.45
CA GLU A 58 3.47 13.40 -15.76
C GLU A 58 3.29 14.30 -14.53
N ILE A 59 3.42 15.61 -14.73
CA ILE A 59 3.43 16.56 -13.61
C ILE A 59 2.11 16.55 -12.83
N GLU A 60 0.97 16.36 -13.51
CA GLU A 60 -0.33 16.24 -12.85
C GLU A 60 -0.45 14.96 -12.02
N ALA A 61 0.19 13.86 -12.44
CA ALA A 61 0.24 12.64 -11.64
C ALA A 61 1.10 12.84 -10.37
N LEU A 62 2.24 13.53 -10.49
CA LEU A 62 3.07 13.90 -9.34
C LEU A 62 2.32 14.84 -8.37
N ARG A 63 1.53 15.79 -8.88
CA ARG A 63 0.69 16.67 -8.06
C ARG A 63 -0.42 15.91 -7.35
N ALA A 64 -1.12 15.03 -8.06
CA ALA A 64 -2.15 14.18 -7.47
C ALA A 64 -1.58 13.33 -6.33
N GLN A 65 -0.42 12.70 -6.54
CA GLN A 65 0.24 11.92 -5.50
C GLN A 65 0.72 12.78 -4.33
N ALA A 66 1.25 13.98 -4.57
CA ALA A 66 1.63 14.89 -3.50
C ALA A 66 0.44 15.18 -2.56
N VAL A 67 -0.74 15.46 -3.12
CA VAL A 67 -1.97 15.70 -2.35
C VAL A 67 -2.43 14.41 -1.64
N THR A 68 -2.45 13.28 -2.33
CA THR A 68 -2.83 11.98 -1.76
C THR A 68 -1.92 11.57 -0.59
N ALA A 69 -0.60 11.58 -0.79
CA ALA A 69 0.37 11.20 0.21
C ALA A 69 0.34 12.14 1.42
N ARG A 70 0.19 13.45 1.20
CA ARG A 70 0.05 14.45 2.29
C ARG A 70 -1.20 14.19 3.11
N THR A 71 -2.30 13.86 2.45
CA THR A 71 -3.57 13.53 3.12
C THR A 71 -3.45 12.24 3.93
N TYR A 72 -2.77 11.21 3.41
CA TYR A 72 -2.54 9.98 4.15
C TYR A 72 -1.77 10.25 5.46
N ALA A 73 -0.71 11.06 5.41
CA ALA A 73 0.05 11.45 6.59
C ALA A 73 -0.82 12.22 7.62
N ALA A 74 -1.68 13.14 7.14
CA ALA A 74 -2.61 13.87 8.00
C ALA A 74 -3.66 12.95 8.66
N TRP A 75 -4.20 11.97 7.92
CA TRP A 75 -5.11 10.96 8.47
C TRP A 75 -4.41 10.06 9.50
N LYS A 76 -3.15 9.67 9.23
CA LYS A 76 -2.33 8.91 10.20
C LYS A 76 -2.11 9.69 11.49
N GLN A 77 -1.79 10.98 11.39
CA GLN A 77 -1.67 11.89 12.52
C GLN A 77 -2.98 12.00 13.31
N SER A 78 -4.12 12.24 12.64
CA SER A 78 -5.41 12.38 13.34
C SER A 78 -5.88 11.09 14.02
N SER A 79 -5.47 9.93 13.50
CA SER A 79 -5.78 8.61 14.09
C SER A 79 -4.78 8.12 15.15
N ALA A 80 -3.68 8.84 15.39
CA ALA A 80 -2.65 8.44 16.34
C ALA A 80 -3.05 8.84 17.78
N SER A 81 -3.63 7.92 18.55
CA SER A 81 -4.13 8.24 19.89
C SER A 81 -3.07 8.22 21.00
N GLU A 82 -1.91 7.57 20.81
CA GLU A 82 -0.93 7.34 21.89
C GLU A 82 0.54 7.37 21.44
N ARG A 83 0.81 7.75 20.19
CA ARG A 83 2.17 7.78 19.65
C ARG A 83 2.67 9.21 19.58
N GLU A 84 3.94 9.41 19.89
CA GLU A 84 4.59 10.72 19.81
C GLU A 84 5.14 11.04 18.40
N TRP A 85 4.77 10.21 17.41
CA TRP A 85 5.13 10.34 16.00
C TRP A 85 3.94 9.90 15.12
N ASP A 86 3.84 10.50 13.93
CA ASP A 86 2.66 10.36 13.07
C ASP A 86 2.77 9.16 12.12
N VAL A 87 3.91 9.05 11.42
CA VAL A 87 4.18 8.08 10.35
C VAL A 87 5.59 7.51 10.46
N ARG A 88 5.77 6.28 9.96
CA ARG A 88 7.09 5.65 9.79
C ARG A 88 7.75 6.09 8.49
N ASP A 89 9.07 5.95 8.43
CA ASP A 89 9.90 6.33 7.28
C ASP A 89 10.21 5.16 6.33
N ASP A 90 9.35 4.14 6.34
CA ASP A 90 9.43 2.97 5.47
C ASP A 90 8.08 2.67 4.78
N VAL A 91 8.07 1.65 3.93
CA VAL A 91 6.89 1.23 3.14
C VAL A 91 5.68 0.80 3.98
N SER A 92 5.80 0.67 5.31
CA SER A 92 4.64 0.41 6.17
C SER A 92 3.75 1.64 6.34
N ASP A 93 4.28 2.85 6.13
CA ASP A 93 3.49 4.07 5.97
C ASP A 93 3.77 4.72 4.62
N GLN A 94 4.95 5.32 4.43
CA GLN A 94 5.38 5.96 3.18
C GLN A 94 6.91 5.93 3.05
N CYS A 95 7.41 5.77 1.84
CA CYS A 95 8.84 5.77 1.53
C CYS A 95 9.44 7.18 1.73
N TYR A 96 9.99 7.46 2.91
CA TYR A 96 10.54 8.77 3.26
C TYR A 96 12.07 8.79 3.22
N GLY A 97 12.64 9.41 2.18
CA GLY A 97 14.09 9.55 2.01
C GLY A 97 14.69 10.86 2.54
N GLY A 98 13.87 11.69 3.22
CA GLY A 98 14.30 13.00 3.71
C GLY A 98 14.72 13.96 2.60
N HIS A 99 15.59 14.91 2.95
CA HIS A 99 16.15 15.88 2.02
C HIS A 99 16.98 15.22 0.91
N SER A 100 17.65 14.11 1.23
CA SER A 100 18.52 13.39 0.30
C SER A 100 17.79 12.80 -0.92
N ALA A 101 16.48 12.56 -0.84
CA ALA A 101 15.69 12.01 -1.93
C ALA A 101 15.11 13.06 -2.88
N GLU A 102 15.14 14.35 -2.49
CA GLU A 102 14.46 15.42 -3.23
C GLU A 102 14.93 15.56 -4.67
N THR A 103 13.99 15.88 -5.57
CA THR A 103 14.31 16.26 -6.95
C THR A 103 13.58 17.55 -7.32
N GLU A 104 14.14 18.34 -8.23
CA GLU A 104 13.54 19.63 -8.62
C GLU A 104 12.10 19.46 -9.14
N ARG A 105 11.85 18.42 -9.94
CA ARG A 105 10.54 18.14 -10.55
C ARG A 105 9.50 17.74 -9.51
N THR A 106 9.86 16.87 -8.56
CA THR A 106 8.96 16.49 -7.46
C THR A 106 8.72 17.65 -6.49
N ASN A 107 9.77 18.42 -6.18
CA ASN A 107 9.66 19.64 -5.36
C ASN A 107 8.73 20.68 -6.00
N THR A 108 8.73 20.80 -7.33
CA THR A 108 7.80 21.66 -8.07
C THR A 108 6.36 21.19 -7.91
N ALA A 109 6.11 19.88 -8.02
CA ALA A 109 4.78 19.30 -7.81
C ALA A 109 4.27 19.54 -6.37
N VAL A 110 5.12 19.27 -5.37
CA VAL A 110 4.82 19.51 -3.95
C VAL A 110 4.53 20.99 -3.70
N GLY A 111 5.38 21.90 -4.20
CA GLY A 111 5.20 23.34 -4.03
C GLY A 111 3.94 23.88 -4.69
N SER A 112 3.58 23.37 -5.88
CA SER A 112 2.36 23.78 -6.58
C SER A 112 1.05 23.27 -5.95
N THR A 113 1.15 22.33 -5.01
CA THR A 113 0.02 21.75 -4.26
C THR A 113 0.15 21.98 -2.76
N ALA A 114 0.98 22.95 -2.35
CA ALA A 114 1.26 23.24 -0.96
C ALA A 114 -0.04 23.49 -0.17
N GLY A 115 -0.16 22.83 0.98
CA GLY A 115 -1.35 22.94 1.84
C GLY A 115 -2.64 22.33 1.28
N GLN A 116 -2.62 21.59 0.16
CA GLN A 116 -3.78 20.88 -0.35
C GLN A 116 -3.90 19.48 0.25
N PHE A 117 -5.10 19.16 0.73
CA PHE A 117 -5.47 17.88 1.34
C PHE A 117 -6.87 17.46 0.87
N LEU A 118 -7.18 16.17 0.94
CA LEU A 118 -8.48 15.61 0.61
C LEU A 118 -9.29 15.35 1.89
N PHE A 119 -10.50 15.88 1.94
CA PHE A 119 -11.41 15.74 3.10
C PHE A 119 -12.71 15.07 2.70
N TYR A 120 -13.29 14.34 3.65
CA TYR A 120 -14.64 13.81 3.58
C TYR A 120 -15.28 13.97 4.96
N ASP A 121 -16.50 14.51 5.02
CA ASP A 121 -17.20 14.83 6.27
C ASP A 121 -16.37 15.67 7.28
N GLY A 122 -15.53 16.58 6.76
CA GLY A 122 -14.73 17.49 7.57
C GLY A 122 -13.41 16.89 8.10
N GLU A 123 -13.14 15.62 7.84
CA GLU A 123 -11.93 14.92 8.29
C GLU A 123 -11.03 14.53 7.10
N PRO A 124 -9.69 14.50 7.27
CA PRO A 124 -8.79 14.04 6.23
C PRO A 124 -9.07 12.57 5.91
N ILE A 125 -9.20 12.24 4.62
CA ILE A 125 -9.51 10.87 4.21
C ILE A 125 -8.33 9.93 4.41
N ARG A 126 -8.62 8.64 4.59
CA ARG A 126 -7.62 7.57 4.42
C ARG A 126 -7.24 7.44 2.94
N ALA A 127 -6.37 8.32 2.46
CA ALA A 127 -5.95 8.42 1.06
C ALA A 127 -5.00 7.27 0.66
N MET A 128 -5.53 6.05 0.54
CA MET A 128 -4.75 4.87 0.13
C MET A 128 -4.38 4.95 -1.35
N PHE A 129 -3.18 4.47 -1.68
CA PHE A 129 -2.69 4.36 -3.06
C PHE A 129 -1.87 3.08 -3.23
N SER A 130 -1.69 2.67 -4.47
CA SER A 130 -0.89 1.50 -4.86
C SER A 130 -0.24 1.73 -6.20
N SER A 131 0.83 0.98 -6.49
CA SER A 131 1.58 1.11 -7.73
C SER A 131 0.76 0.75 -8.98
N ALA A 132 -0.08 -0.30 -8.88
CA ALA A 132 -0.85 -0.87 -9.98
C ALA A 132 -2.10 -1.57 -9.41
N ASN A 133 -3.26 -1.39 -10.04
CA ASN A 133 -4.56 -1.88 -9.58
C ASN A 133 -5.02 -3.15 -10.31
N GLY A 134 -4.50 -3.45 -11.49
CA GLY A 134 -4.94 -4.54 -12.37
C GLY A 134 -6.17 -4.22 -13.22
N GLY A 135 -6.47 -2.93 -13.44
CA GLY A 135 -7.55 -2.44 -14.31
C GLY A 135 -8.79 -1.91 -13.59
N ALA A 136 -8.86 -2.03 -12.26
CA ALA A 136 -9.85 -1.38 -11.42
C ALA A 136 -9.32 -1.23 -9.99
N THR A 137 -9.67 -0.13 -9.31
CA THR A 137 -9.41 0.03 -7.88
C THR A 137 -10.29 -0.91 -7.06
N GLU A 138 -10.01 -1.02 -5.77
CA GLU A 138 -10.72 -1.93 -4.89
C GLU A 138 -11.22 -1.25 -3.62
N ASN A 139 -12.33 -1.77 -3.08
CA ASN A 139 -12.73 -1.45 -1.72
C ASN A 139 -11.79 -2.16 -0.72
N PRO A 140 -11.07 -1.44 0.18
CA PRO A 140 -10.20 -2.06 1.18
C PRO A 140 -10.89 -3.10 2.06
N GLY A 141 -12.21 -2.98 2.28
CA GLY A 141 -13.04 -3.94 2.98
C GLY A 141 -13.11 -5.31 2.31
N CYS A 142 -12.90 -5.39 0.99
CA CYS A 142 -12.85 -6.64 0.24
C CYS A 142 -11.47 -7.31 0.28
N VAL A 143 -10.39 -6.55 0.57
CA VAL A 143 -9.01 -7.05 0.54
C VAL A 143 -8.48 -7.27 1.95
N PHE A 144 -8.38 -6.20 2.74
CA PHE A 144 -7.71 -6.24 4.04
C PHE A 144 -8.64 -6.64 5.17
N ASN A 145 -9.88 -6.16 5.13
CA ASN A 145 -10.84 -6.31 6.23
C ASN A 145 -12.02 -7.20 5.86
N ALA A 146 -11.84 -8.19 4.98
CA ALA A 146 -12.93 -9.10 4.63
C ALA A 146 -13.47 -9.78 5.90
N ILE A 147 -14.78 -9.94 5.97
CA ILE A 147 -15.48 -10.52 7.14
C ILE A 147 -16.18 -11.82 6.75
N ARG A 148 -16.40 -12.68 7.75
CA ARG A 148 -17.23 -13.88 7.57
C ARG A 148 -18.69 -13.49 7.42
N VAL A 149 -19.32 -13.97 6.35
CA VAL A 149 -20.74 -13.82 6.05
C VAL A 149 -21.31 -15.21 5.84
N GLY A 150 -21.92 -15.76 6.89
CA GLY A 150 -22.27 -17.18 6.92
C GLY A 150 -21.03 -18.06 6.77
N ASP A 151 -21.04 -18.96 5.78
CA ASP A 151 -19.94 -19.89 5.51
C ASP A 151 -18.90 -19.34 4.52
N THR A 152 -19.06 -18.10 4.04
CA THR A 152 -18.14 -17.46 3.08
C THR A 152 -17.56 -16.15 3.60
N TRP A 153 -16.84 -15.43 2.73
CA TRP A 153 -16.32 -14.10 3.00
C TRP A 153 -17.09 -13.04 2.22
N GLY A 154 -17.30 -11.90 2.86
CA GLY A 154 -17.82 -10.69 2.24
C GLY A 154 -16.90 -9.52 2.54
N CYS A 155 -17.08 -8.43 1.80
CA CYS A 155 -16.39 -7.19 2.09
C CYS A 155 -16.90 -6.60 3.41
N ALA A 156 -16.01 -6.12 4.27
CA ALA A 156 -16.42 -5.22 5.34
C ALA A 156 -17.00 -3.92 4.76
N GLU A 157 -17.77 -3.23 5.59
CA GLU A 157 -18.14 -1.85 5.32
C GLU A 157 -16.86 -1.02 5.10
N GLY A 158 -16.80 -0.39 3.93
CA GLY A 158 -15.66 0.44 3.52
C GLY A 158 -15.93 1.91 3.79
N TRP A 159 -14.97 2.74 3.39
CA TRP A 159 -15.18 4.18 3.34
C TRP A 159 -15.87 4.56 2.03
N SER A 160 -16.83 5.49 2.07
CA SER A 160 -17.62 5.90 0.89
C SER A 160 -16.74 6.38 -0.27
N TYR A 161 -15.59 6.98 0.04
CA TYR A 161 -14.62 7.48 -0.92
C TYR A 161 -13.59 6.43 -1.41
N LEU A 162 -13.58 5.21 -0.85
CA LEU A 162 -12.73 4.09 -1.28
C LEU A 162 -13.59 2.98 -1.91
N SER A 163 -14.20 3.33 -3.04
CA SER A 163 -15.01 2.41 -3.84
C SER A 163 -14.20 1.85 -5.02
N SER A 164 -14.63 0.69 -5.53
CA SER A 164 -14.08 0.15 -6.76
C SER A 164 -14.52 1.02 -7.95
N VAL A 165 -13.53 1.50 -8.72
CA VAL A 165 -13.73 2.23 -9.96
C VAL A 165 -12.84 1.64 -11.05
N PRO A 166 -13.30 1.57 -12.32
CA PRO A 166 -12.45 1.16 -13.43
C PRO A 166 -11.22 2.05 -13.58
N ASP A 167 -10.07 1.43 -13.88
CA ASP A 167 -8.80 2.11 -14.20
C ASP A 167 -8.42 1.81 -15.66
N PRO A 168 -9.08 2.48 -16.63
CA PRO A 168 -8.80 2.24 -18.05
C PRO A 168 -7.41 2.72 -18.47
N ALA A 169 -6.80 3.66 -17.74
CA ALA A 169 -5.46 4.15 -18.01
C ALA A 169 -4.43 3.05 -17.76
N GLU A 170 -4.59 2.28 -16.68
CA GLU A 170 -3.74 1.13 -16.40
C GLU A 170 -3.91 0.01 -17.44
N LEU A 171 -5.15 -0.31 -17.84
CA LEU A 171 -5.40 -1.28 -18.92
C LEU A 171 -4.73 -0.86 -20.23
N ALA A 172 -4.78 0.42 -20.57
CA ALA A 172 -4.09 0.96 -21.73
C ALA A 172 -2.56 0.95 -21.57
N ALA A 173 -2.05 1.05 -20.34
CA ALA A 173 -0.62 1.03 -20.07
C ALA A 173 0.01 -0.37 -20.18
N TYR A 174 -0.80 -1.44 -20.18
CA TYR A 174 -0.38 -2.80 -20.54
C TYR A 174 -0.32 -3.05 -22.06
N ASP A 175 -0.72 -2.08 -22.90
CA ASP A 175 -0.38 -2.09 -24.34
C ASP A 175 1.14 -1.88 -24.49
N LYS A 176 1.75 -2.46 -25.53
CA LYS A 176 3.19 -2.35 -25.86
C LYS A 176 3.68 -0.90 -26.05
N ARG A 177 2.79 0.08 -26.02
CA ARG A 177 3.06 1.53 -26.13
C ARG A 177 2.95 2.26 -24.80
N GLY A 178 2.51 1.59 -23.73
CA GLY A 178 2.35 2.16 -22.40
C GLY A 178 3.70 2.36 -21.68
N ALA A 179 3.73 3.33 -20.77
CA ALA A 179 4.91 3.66 -19.97
C ALA A 179 4.89 3.02 -18.56
N ASN A 180 4.04 2.00 -18.32
CA ASN A 180 4.01 1.33 -17.02
C ASN A 180 5.30 0.51 -16.83
N PRO A 181 6.17 0.84 -15.86
CA PRO A 181 7.39 0.08 -15.61
C PRO A 181 7.14 -1.35 -15.13
N TYR A 182 5.89 -1.67 -14.76
CA TYR A 182 5.41 -3.00 -14.37
C TYR A 182 4.48 -3.61 -15.42
N ALA A 183 4.60 -3.22 -16.70
CA ALA A 183 3.77 -3.74 -17.79
C ALA A 183 3.93 -5.26 -18.04
N GLU A 184 4.94 -5.91 -17.45
CA GLU A 184 5.09 -7.35 -17.50
C GLU A 184 4.12 -8.03 -16.53
N LEU A 185 3.12 -8.70 -17.10
CA LEU A 185 2.24 -9.60 -16.35
C LEU A 185 3.09 -10.73 -15.75
N TRP A 186 2.85 -11.04 -14.47
CA TRP A 186 3.49 -12.16 -13.78
C TRP A 186 2.62 -13.42 -13.86
N ALA A 187 3.25 -14.59 -13.77
CA ALA A 187 2.58 -15.88 -13.68
C ALA A 187 3.37 -16.80 -12.75
N GLU A 188 2.64 -17.57 -11.95
CA GLU A 188 3.21 -18.56 -11.03
C GLU A 188 2.50 -19.91 -11.21
N HIS A 189 3.23 -20.99 -10.94
CA HIS A 189 2.72 -22.35 -11.11
C HIS A 189 2.78 -23.10 -9.78
N PHE A 190 1.66 -23.70 -9.39
CA PHE A 190 1.54 -24.55 -8.22
C PHE A 190 0.87 -25.86 -8.60
N SER A 191 1.44 -26.97 -8.15
CA SER A 191 0.78 -28.26 -8.14
C SER A 191 -0.31 -28.31 -7.07
N GLY A 192 -1.31 -29.18 -7.28
CA GLY A 192 -2.33 -29.42 -6.25
C GLY A 192 -1.75 -29.97 -4.93
N GLY A 193 -0.59 -30.63 -5.00
CA GLY A 193 0.15 -31.09 -3.81
C GLY A 193 0.74 -29.95 -2.99
N GLU A 194 1.31 -28.95 -3.64
CA GLU A 194 1.83 -27.73 -2.99
C GLU A 194 0.71 -26.92 -2.34
N ILE A 195 -0.39 -26.70 -3.07
CA ILE A 195 -1.58 -26.02 -2.53
C ILE A 195 -2.09 -26.75 -1.28
N ARG A 196 -2.25 -28.07 -1.35
CA ARG A 196 -2.67 -28.88 -0.20
C ARG A 196 -1.71 -28.74 0.98
N ALA A 197 -0.40 -28.84 0.73
CA ALA A 197 0.61 -28.78 1.78
C ALA A 197 0.57 -27.43 2.51
N GLN A 198 0.47 -26.33 1.76
CA GLN A 198 0.37 -24.99 2.35
C GLN A 198 -0.92 -24.79 3.16
N ILE A 199 -2.06 -25.29 2.67
CA ILE A 199 -3.31 -25.23 3.45
C ILE A 199 -3.21 -26.01 4.76
N LEU A 200 -2.54 -27.17 4.75
CA LEU A 200 -2.33 -27.97 5.94
C LEU A 200 -1.44 -27.24 6.95
N VAL A 201 -0.36 -26.59 6.49
CA VAL A 201 0.58 -25.88 7.36
C VAL A 201 -0.05 -24.62 7.95
N ASP A 202 -0.64 -23.76 7.12
CA ASP A 202 -1.08 -22.44 7.55
C ASP A 202 -2.46 -22.44 8.24
N TYR A 203 -3.32 -23.42 7.89
CA TYR A 203 -4.71 -23.46 8.36
C TYR A 203 -5.03 -24.72 9.16
N GLY A 204 -4.11 -25.70 9.24
CA GLY A 204 -4.36 -26.95 9.97
C GLY A 204 -5.44 -27.83 9.34
N VAL A 205 -5.74 -27.65 8.05
CA VAL A 205 -6.80 -28.39 7.35
C VAL A 205 -6.23 -29.30 6.28
N ASP A 206 -6.46 -30.60 6.43
CA ASP A 206 -6.21 -31.55 5.34
C ASP A 206 -7.43 -31.66 4.42
N ILE A 207 -7.33 -31.03 3.24
CA ILE A 207 -8.35 -31.09 2.18
C ILE A 207 -8.36 -32.44 1.43
N GLY A 208 -7.37 -33.30 1.66
CA GLY A 208 -7.11 -34.47 0.83
C GLY A 208 -6.50 -34.08 -0.51
N GLN A 209 -6.75 -34.86 -1.56
CA GLN A 209 -6.25 -34.50 -2.90
C GLN A 209 -6.95 -33.23 -3.39
N PHE A 210 -6.17 -32.23 -3.83
CA PHE A 210 -6.70 -31.03 -4.48
C PHE A 210 -7.50 -31.41 -5.74
N LEU A 211 -8.70 -30.84 -5.88
CA LEU A 211 -9.59 -31.08 -7.02
C LEU A 211 -9.83 -29.79 -7.83
N SER A 212 -10.12 -28.68 -7.16
CA SER A 212 -10.44 -27.42 -7.84
C SER A 212 -10.22 -26.21 -6.94
N MET A 213 -10.02 -25.06 -7.57
CA MET A 213 -10.00 -23.76 -6.92
C MET A 213 -10.95 -22.82 -7.65
N ALA A 214 -11.70 -22.02 -6.90
CA ALA A 214 -12.59 -20.98 -7.43
C ALA A 214 -12.47 -19.70 -6.60
N PHE A 215 -12.76 -18.57 -7.21
CA PHE A 215 -12.69 -17.26 -6.55
C PHE A 215 -14.08 -16.70 -6.28
N ASN A 216 -14.24 -16.16 -5.08
CA ASN A 216 -15.34 -15.29 -4.73
C ASN A 216 -14.84 -13.85 -4.87
N GLU A 217 -15.20 -13.18 -5.96
CA GLU A 217 -14.59 -11.92 -6.39
C GLU A 217 -15.39 -10.70 -5.91
N SER A 218 -14.66 -9.62 -5.63
CA SER A 218 -15.22 -8.29 -5.43
C SER A 218 -15.68 -7.68 -6.76
N ALA A 219 -16.33 -6.51 -6.69
CA ALA A 219 -16.67 -5.73 -7.88
C ALA A 219 -15.43 -5.26 -8.67
N GLY A 220 -14.28 -5.09 -8.00
CA GLY A 220 -13.01 -4.77 -8.65
C GLY A 220 -12.28 -5.97 -9.24
N GLY A 221 -12.82 -7.19 -9.09
CA GLY A 221 -12.29 -8.42 -9.68
C GLY A 221 -11.23 -9.13 -8.83
N ARG A 222 -10.91 -8.64 -7.63
CA ARG A 222 -10.00 -9.32 -6.71
C ARG A 222 -10.75 -10.38 -5.90
N PRO A 223 -10.18 -11.58 -5.66
CA PRO A 223 -10.78 -12.55 -4.78
C PRO A 223 -10.88 -12.01 -3.35
N ILE A 224 -12.11 -11.84 -2.85
CA ILE A 224 -12.41 -11.67 -1.42
C ILE A 224 -11.99 -12.96 -0.70
N SER A 225 -12.27 -14.10 -1.33
CA SER A 225 -11.85 -15.40 -0.85
C SER A 225 -11.60 -16.43 -1.94
N VAL A 226 -10.89 -17.48 -1.57
CA VAL A 226 -10.49 -18.58 -2.43
C VAL A 226 -11.10 -19.87 -1.89
N ILE A 227 -12.00 -20.44 -2.68
CA ILE A 227 -12.70 -21.69 -2.38
C ILE A 227 -11.87 -22.84 -2.95
N VAL A 228 -11.21 -23.58 -2.08
CA VAL A 228 -10.40 -24.75 -2.44
C VAL A 228 -11.15 -26.02 -2.10
N ARG A 229 -11.36 -26.88 -3.10
CA ARG A 229 -12.01 -28.17 -2.94
C ARG A 229 -10.98 -29.28 -3.04
N GLY A 230 -10.94 -30.14 -2.03
CA GLY A 230 -10.28 -31.43 -2.10
C GLY A 230 -11.26 -32.58 -1.90
N ASN A 231 -10.80 -33.80 -2.13
CA ASN A 231 -11.63 -35.01 -2.07
C ASN A 231 -12.11 -35.38 -0.65
N ARG A 232 -11.53 -34.79 0.39
CA ARG A 232 -11.91 -35.02 1.79
C ARG A 232 -12.69 -33.84 2.36
N ARG A 233 -12.30 -32.62 2.04
CA ARG A 233 -12.90 -31.39 2.58
C ARG A 233 -12.73 -30.23 1.60
N SER A 234 -13.66 -29.27 1.66
CA SER A 234 -13.52 -27.96 1.02
C SER A 234 -13.31 -26.88 2.08
N VAL A 235 -12.55 -25.85 1.72
CA VAL A 235 -12.27 -24.68 2.57
C VAL A 235 -12.49 -23.40 1.79
N ASP A 236 -12.93 -22.35 2.48
CA ASP A 236 -13.05 -21.01 1.93
C ASP A 236 -12.11 -20.06 2.71
N LEU A 237 -11.02 -19.68 2.05
CA LEU A 237 -9.86 -19.01 2.65
C LEU A 237 -9.87 -17.53 2.29
N HIS A 238 -9.52 -16.65 3.24
CA HIS A 238 -9.41 -15.22 2.99
C HIS A 238 -8.41 -14.95 1.85
N GLY A 239 -8.82 -14.19 0.84
CA GLY A 239 -8.09 -14.05 -0.41
C GLY A 239 -6.69 -13.47 -0.24
N ASP A 240 -6.56 -12.35 0.47
CA ASP A 240 -5.26 -11.71 0.71
C ASP A 240 -4.32 -12.63 1.50
N GLN A 241 -4.79 -13.20 2.61
CA GLN A 241 -3.98 -14.11 3.42
C GLN A 241 -3.50 -15.32 2.59
N PHE A 242 -4.40 -15.98 1.86
CA PHE A 242 -4.02 -17.18 1.11
C PHE A 242 -3.15 -16.87 -0.10
N LEU A 243 -3.52 -15.89 -0.92
CA LEU A 243 -2.79 -15.61 -2.17
C LEU A 243 -1.44 -14.91 -1.90
N ARG A 244 -1.40 -13.90 -1.03
CA ARG A 244 -0.19 -13.10 -0.80
C ARG A 244 0.72 -13.68 0.27
N ARG A 245 0.16 -14.16 1.38
CA ARG A 245 0.97 -14.62 2.53
C ARG A 245 1.31 -16.10 2.43
N THR A 246 0.32 -16.94 2.14
CA THR A 246 0.52 -18.40 2.02
C THR A 246 1.21 -18.78 0.71
N LEU A 247 0.72 -18.29 -0.43
CA LEU A 247 1.27 -18.64 -1.75
C LEU A 247 2.37 -17.69 -2.25
N GLY A 248 2.61 -16.57 -1.55
CA GLY A 248 3.70 -15.65 -1.89
C GLY A 248 3.50 -14.86 -3.19
N LEU A 249 2.27 -14.77 -3.71
CA LEU A 249 2.00 -14.08 -4.98
C LEU A 249 2.29 -12.58 -4.89
N ALA A 250 2.53 -11.92 -6.02
CA ALA A 250 2.81 -10.48 -6.07
C ALA A 250 1.58 -9.60 -5.79
N SER A 251 0.38 -10.09 -6.11
CA SER A 251 -0.89 -9.38 -5.90
C SER A 251 -2.04 -10.37 -5.69
N THR A 252 -3.18 -9.90 -5.20
CA THR A 252 -4.43 -10.68 -5.19
C THR A 252 -5.19 -10.61 -6.51
N MET A 253 -4.79 -9.74 -7.46
CA MET A 253 -5.40 -9.72 -8.78
C MET A 253 -4.86 -10.91 -9.58
N VAL A 254 -5.66 -11.97 -9.66
CA VAL A 254 -5.25 -13.25 -10.24
C VAL A 254 -6.36 -13.83 -11.09
N ARG A 255 -5.95 -14.64 -12.06
CA ARG A 255 -6.83 -15.54 -12.79
C ARG A 255 -6.16 -16.90 -12.87
N THR A 256 -6.95 -17.96 -12.81
CA THR A 256 -6.45 -19.31 -13.07
C THR A 256 -6.59 -19.61 -14.55
N ALA A 257 -5.55 -20.16 -15.17
CA ALA A 257 -5.76 -20.91 -16.40
C ALA A 257 -6.63 -22.15 -16.06
N PRO A 258 -7.57 -22.55 -16.92
CA PRO A 258 -8.38 -23.74 -16.66
C PRO A 258 -7.47 -24.94 -16.37
N PHE A 259 -7.75 -25.62 -15.25
CA PHE A 259 -7.08 -26.85 -14.81
C PHE A 259 -7.49 -28.04 -15.68
#